data_AF-A0AAU7XGW1-F1
#
_entry.id   AF-A0AAU7XGW1-F1
#
_cell.length_a   1.000
_cell.length_b   1.000
_cell.length_c   1.000
_cell.angle_alpha   90.00
_cell.angle_beta   90.00
_cell.angle_gamma   90.00
#
_symmetry.space_group_name_H-M   'P 1'
#
loop_
_entity.id
_entity.type
_entity.pdbx_description
1 polymer ?
#
loop_
_entity_poly.entity_id
_entity_poly.type
_entity_poly.pdbx_seq_one_letter_code
_entity_poly.pdbx_strand_id
1 'polypeptide(L)'
;MLCGERERARAVAAELAQAAPEIGRVLLGDAGERVGRAFRKAAAELLIELKALAAEPGDAPLLVQVVAFGDGPEAIFEGLHALLASARMEHPRLVGQVIRIVDPLPADAVVAMLADEVSAGAEGLVRHHAGRREIPNWEECRSPPRRRFRGGMAASIW
;
A
#
# COMPACT_ATOMS: atom_id res chain seq x y z
N MET A 1 8.76 3.16 -0.33
CA MET A 1 8.11 3.72 -1.54
C MET A 1 6.93 4.57 -1.12
N LEU A 2 6.63 5.68 -1.82
CA LEU A 2 5.66 6.70 -1.38
C LEU A 2 4.69 7.05 -2.52
N CYS A 3 3.39 7.14 -2.27
CA CYS A 3 2.35 7.46 -3.27
C CYS A 3 1.20 8.29 -2.68
N GLY A 4 0.25 8.70 -3.53
CA GLY A 4 -0.90 9.53 -3.13
C GLY A 4 -0.59 11.03 -3.22
N GLU A 5 -0.91 11.80 -2.18
CA GLU A 5 -0.69 13.25 -2.13
C GLU A 5 0.79 13.62 -2.33
N ARG A 6 1.14 14.11 -3.53
CA ARG A 6 2.54 14.25 -3.98
C ARG A 6 3.39 15.18 -3.14
N GLU A 7 2.85 16.28 -2.65
CA GLU A 7 3.63 17.21 -1.81
C GLU A 7 4.04 16.55 -0.50
N ARG A 8 3.14 15.76 0.10
CA ARG A 8 3.47 14.99 1.31
C ARG A 8 4.44 13.86 1.02
N ALA A 9 4.23 13.12 -0.06
CA ALA A 9 5.15 12.08 -0.50
C ALA A 9 6.58 12.63 -0.72
N ARG A 10 6.69 13.83 -1.31
CA ARG A 10 7.98 14.52 -1.51
C ARG A 10 8.60 14.99 -0.20
N ALA A 11 7.81 15.59 0.69
CA ALA A 11 8.30 16.04 1.99
C ALA A 11 8.87 14.86 2.80
N VAL A 12 8.15 13.74 2.87
CA VAL A 12 8.62 12.53 3.56
C VAL A 12 9.82 11.90 2.86
N ALA A 13 9.88 11.89 1.53
CA ALA A 13 11.07 11.43 0.80
C ALA A 13 12.31 12.27 1.13
N ALA A 14 12.16 13.59 1.24
CA ALA A 14 13.25 14.51 1.56
C ALA A 14 13.69 14.38 3.02
N GLU A 15 12.76 14.10 3.93
CA GLU A 15 13.08 13.84 5.33
C GLU A 15 13.84 12.51 5.48
N LEU A 16 13.35 11.42 4.85
CA LEU A 16 14.06 10.14 4.81
C LEU A 16 15.46 10.29 4.22
N ALA A 17 15.64 11.15 3.21
CA ALA A 17 16.93 11.40 2.61
C ALA A 17 17.98 11.97 3.58
N GLN A 18 17.52 12.72 4.58
CA GLN A 18 18.37 13.34 5.60
C GLN A 18 18.55 12.43 6.80
N ALA A 19 17.45 11.84 7.30
CA ALA A 19 17.43 11.05 8.52
C ALA A 19 17.96 9.62 8.36
N ALA A 20 17.77 9.01 7.18
CA ALA A 20 18.12 7.62 6.89
C ALA A 20 18.55 7.46 5.42
N PRO A 21 19.71 8.01 5.03
CA PRO A 21 20.15 8.05 3.63
C PRO A 21 20.34 6.66 3.00
N GLU A 22 20.58 5.63 3.80
CA GLU A 22 20.71 4.23 3.39
C GLU A 22 19.39 3.58 2.95
N ILE A 23 18.25 4.16 3.32
CA ILE A 23 16.93 3.63 2.95
C ILE A 23 16.58 4.04 1.51
N GLY A 24 16.38 3.03 0.67
CA GLY A 24 15.88 3.21 -0.70
C GLY A 24 14.50 3.88 -0.73
N ARG A 25 14.36 4.91 -1.58
CA ARG A 25 13.13 5.71 -1.71
C ARG A 25 12.74 5.89 -3.17
N VAL A 26 11.46 5.65 -3.44
CA VAL A 26 10.85 5.78 -4.76
C VAL A 26 9.49 6.46 -4.59
N LEU A 27 9.22 7.47 -5.42
CA LEU A 27 7.88 8.05 -5.55
C LEU A 27 7.13 7.28 -6.63
N LEU A 28 5.92 6.82 -6.31
CA LEU A 28 5.08 6.05 -7.22
C LEU A 28 3.86 6.88 -7.65
N GLY A 29 3.43 6.67 -8.89
CA GLY A 29 2.29 7.33 -9.50
C GLY A 29 2.57 8.78 -9.92
N ASP A 30 1.51 9.47 -10.29
CA ASP A 30 1.54 10.91 -10.62
C ASP A 30 0.40 11.64 -9.92
N ALA A 31 0.69 12.84 -9.40
CA ALA A 31 -0.36 13.68 -8.84
C ALA A 31 -1.11 14.41 -9.96
N GLY A 32 -2.43 14.56 -9.76
CA GLY A 32 -3.30 15.29 -10.68
C GLY A 32 -3.94 14.42 -11.77
N GLU A 33 -3.56 13.14 -11.88
CA GLU A 33 -4.33 12.18 -12.65
C GLU A 33 -5.58 11.72 -11.87
N ARG A 34 -6.61 11.27 -12.60
CA ARG A 34 -7.74 10.57 -11.97
C ARG A 34 -7.21 9.38 -11.18
N VAL A 35 -7.70 9.20 -9.95
CA VAL A 35 -7.15 8.25 -8.98
C VAL A 35 -6.93 6.83 -9.53
N GLY A 36 -7.82 6.31 -10.38
CA GLY A 36 -7.65 4.98 -10.98
C GLY A 36 -6.47 4.87 -11.95
N ARG A 37 -6.13 5.95 -12.65
CA ARG A 37 -4.96 6.03 -13.54
C ARG A 37 -3.67 6.14 -12.74
N ALA A 38 -3.69 6.98 -11.70
CA ALA A 38 -2.61 7.09 -10.72
C ALA A 38 -2.32 5.74 -10.02
N PHE A 39 -3.37 5.01 -9.61
CA PHE A 39 -3.26 3.67 -9.05
C PHE A 39 -2.60 2.68 -10.03
N ARG A 40 -3.09 2.61 -11.27
CA ARG A 40 -2.53 1.68 -12.27
C ARG A 40 -1.05 1.97 -12.54
N LYS A 41 -0.68 3.26 -12.61
CA LYS A 41 0.71 3.69 -12.79
C LYS A 41 1.55 3.26 -11.58
N ALA A 42 1.11 3.58 -10.36
CA ALA A 42 1.82 3.19 -9.14
C ALA A 42 1.96 1.67 -9.00
N ALA A 43 0.95 0.89 -9.37
CA ALA A 43 1.01 -0.57 -9.35
C ALA A 43 2.02 -1.13 -10.37
N ALA A 44 2.09 -0.55 -11.57
CA ALA A 44 3.07 -0.93 -12.58
C ALA A 44 4.49 -0.60 -12.14
N GLU A 45 4.71 0.59 -11.58
CA GLU A 45 6.01 1.02 -11.04
C GLU A 45 6.42 0.16 -9.85
N LEU A 46 5.52 -0.11 -8.90
CA LEU A 46 5.77 -1.02 -7.78
C LEU A 46 6.16 -2.42 -8.27
N LEU A 47 5.49 -2.96 -9.28
CA LEU A 47 5.84 -4.27 -9.85
C LEU A 47 7.25 -4.27 -10.45
N ILE A 48 7.66 -3.20 -11.13
CA ILE A 48 9.00 -3.06 -11.70
C ILE A 48 10.04 -3.06 -10.57
N GLU A 49 9.82 -2.27 -9.53
CA GLU A 49 10.72 -2.21 -8.38
C GLU A 49 10.80 -3.55 -7.66
N LEU A 50 9.68 -4.24 -7.41
CA LEU A 50 9.67 -5.55 -6.77
C LEU A 50 10.43 -6.59 -7.59
N LYS A 51 10.33 -6.56 -8.93
CA LYS A 51 11.10 -7.46 -9.80
C LYS A 51 12.61 -7.19 -9.73
N ALA A 52 13.00 -5.92 -9.70
CA ALA A 52 14.41 -5.54 -9.54
C ALA A 52 14.93 -6.01 -8.18
N LEU A 53 14.20 -5.68 -7.10
CA LEU A 53 14.53 -6.11 -5.74
C LEU A 53 14.53 -7.62 -5.59
N ALA A 54 13.71 -8.38 -6.32
CA ALA A 54 13.70 -9.86 -6.29
C ALA A 54 14.90 -10.48 -7.02
N ALA A 55 15.48 -9.78 -8.00
CA ALA A 55 16.62 -10.26 -8.78
C ALA A 55 17.97 -10.07 -8.06
N GLU A 56 18.03 -9.22 -7.02
CA GLU A 56 19.24 -9.05 -6.21
C GLU A 56 19.63 -10.36 -5.51
N PRO A 57 20.92 -10.68 -5.32
CA PRO A 57 21.32 -11.87 -4.58
C PRO A 57 21.05 -11.74 -3.07
N GLY A 58 20.84 -12.86 -2.37
CA GLY A 58 20.77 -12.93 -0.90
C GLY A 58 19.48 -13.52 -0.34
N ASP A 59 19.56 -14.09 0.87
CA ASP A 59 18.43 -14.80 1.51
C ASP A 59 17.86 -14.05 2.72
N ALA A 60 18.47 -12.92 3.10
CA ALA A 60 18.00 -12.11 4.21
C ALA A 60 16.64 -11.47 3.87
N PRO A 61 15.71 -11.37 4.84
CA PRO A 61 14.46 -10.65 4.64
C PRO A 61 14.71 -9.21 4.21
N LEU A 62 14.02 -8.78 3.16
CA LEU A 62 14.04 -7.42 2.63
C LEU A 62 12.67 -6.79 2.81
N LEU A 63 12.62 -5.76 3.65
CA LEU A 63 11.39 -5.03 3.94
C LEU A 63 11.10 -3.99 2.84
N VAL A 64 9.88 -4.02 2.30
CA VAL A 64 9.34 -3.04 1.36
C VAL A 64 8.10 -2.40 1.99
N GLN A 65 8.24 -1.14 2.41
CA GLN A 65 7.12 -0.32 2.88
C GLN A 65 6.59 0.57 1.75
N VAL A 66 5.28 0.52 1.49
CA VAL A 66 4.56 1.42 0.59
C VAL A 66 3.70 2.35 1.43
N VAL A 67 4.04 3.63 1.43
CA VAL A 67 3.34 4.65 2.21
C VAL A 67 2.38 5.41 1.29
N ALA A 68 1.09 5.34 1.59
CA ALA A 68 0.04 6.02 0.83
C ALA A 68 -0.53 7.19 1.63
N PHE A 69 -0.43 8.40 1.07
CA PHE A 69 -0.97 9.62 1.68
C PHE A 69 -2.32 9.99 1.09
N GLY A 70 -3.20 10.50 1.96
CA GLY A 70 -4.47 11.11 1.58
C GLY A 70 -5.71 10.32 2.04
N ASP A 71 -6.85 11.00 1.92
CA ASP A 71 -8.17 10.49 2.30
C ASP A 71 -9.10 10.31 1.10
N GLY A 72 -10.20 9.57 1.25
CA GLY A 72 -11.21 9.43 0.21
C GLY A 72 -10.71 8.57 -0.97
N PRO A 73 -10.66 9.08 -2.21
CA PRO A 73 -10.25 8.31 -3.39
C PRO A 73 -8.89 7.61 -3.24
N GLU A 74 -7.95 8.23 -2.53
CA GLU A 74 -6.60 7.77 -2.25
C GLU A 74 -6.58 6.44 -1.46
N ALA A 75 -7.70 6.04 -0.85
CA ALA A 75 -7.91 4.71 -0.29
C ALA A 75 -7.59 3.58 -1.27
N ILE A 76 -7.72 3.81 -2.58
CA ILE A 76 -7.42 2.81 -3.60
C ILE A 76 -5.98 2.29 -3.52
N PHE A 77 -5.03 3.09 -3.00
CA PHE A 77 -3.63 2.69 -2.86
C PHE A 77 -3.41 1.61 -1.80
N GLU A 78 -4.35 1.38 -0.88
CA GLU A 78 -4.33 0.19 -0.01
C GLU A 78 -4.32 -1.11 -0.83
N GLY A 79 -4.92 -1.10 -2.03
CA GLY A 79 -4.92 -2.22 -2.95
C GLY A 79 -3.53 -2.66 -3.44
N LEU A 80 -2.51 -1.81 -3.29
CA LEU A 80 -1.11 -2.21 -3.56
C LEU A 80 -0.63 -3.33 -2.61
N HIS A 81 -1.32 -3.53 -1.48
CA HIS A 81 -1.05 -4.64 -0.56
C HIS A 81 -1.17 -6.00 -1.25
N ALA A 82 -2.13 -6.17 -2.17
CA ALA A 82 -2.29 -7.41 -2.91
C ALA A 82 -1.05 -7.77 -3.74
N LEU A 83 -0.37 -6.76 -4.30
CA LEU A 83 0.85 -6.95 -5.08
C LEU A 83 2.04 -7.34 -4.17
N LEU A 84 2.16 -6.71 -3.00
CA LEU A 84 3.17 -7.08 -2.01
C LEU A 84 2.94 -8.50 -1.47
N ALA A 85 1.68 -8.85 -1.18
CA ALA A 85 1.30 -10.17 -0.69
C ALA A 85 1.63 -11.27 -1.71
N SER A 86 1.31 -11.05 -3.00
CA SER A 86 1.67 -12.01 -4.05
C SER A 86 3.19 -12.10 -4.24
N ALA A 87 3.90 -10.97 -4.22
CA ALA A 87 5.36 -10.95 -4.36
C ALA A 87 6.05 -11.76 -3.24
N ARG A 88 5.52 -11.72 -2.01
CA ARG A 88 6.01 -12.53 -0.89
C ARG A 88 5.80 -14.03 -1.09
N MET A 89 4.69 -14.44 -1.71
CA MET A 89 4.44 -15.85 -2.03
C MET A 89 5.44 -16.40 -3.05
N GLU A 90 5.85 -15.57 -4.01
CA GLU A 90 6.81 -15.93 -5.06
C GLU A 90 8.27 -15.79 -4.58
N HIS A 91 8.54 -14.79 -3.74
CA HIS A 91 9.86 -14.46 -3.22
C HIS A 91 9.79 -14.26 -1.69
N PRO A 92 9.89 -15.34 -0.88
CA PRO A 92 9.67 -15.30 0.57
C PRO A 92 10.58 -14.36 1.36
N ARG A 93 11.69 -13.89 0.79
CA ARG A 93 12.52 -12.85 1.43
C ARG A 93 11.86 -11.47 1.42
N LEU A 94 10.99 -11.18 0.44
CA LEU A 94 10.28 -9.90 0.38
C LEU A 94 9.23 -9.88 1.49
N VAL A 95 9.41 -8.95 2.43
CA VAL A 95 8.42 -8.65 3.47
C VAL A 95 7.77 -7.35 3.08
N GLY A 96 6.45 -7.35 2.85
CA GLY A 96 5.74 -6.22 2.32
C GLY A 96 4.79 -5.60 3.34
N GLN A 97 4.79 -4.27 3.42
CA GLN A 97 3.83 -3.53 4.23
C GLN A 97 3.27 -2.35 3.43
N VAL A 98 1.94 -2.18 3.44
CA VAL A 98 1.30 -0.92 3.03
C VAL A 98 0.90 -0.16 4.28
N ILE A 99 1.26 1.12 4.33
CA ILE A 99 0.92 2.04 5.42
C ILE A 99 0.14 3.19 4.83
N ARG A 100 -1.16 3.26 5.13
CA ARG A 100 -1.97 4.42 4.76
C ARG A 100 -1.95 5.44 5.89
N ILE A 101 -1.58 6.68 5.56
CA ILE A 101 -1.53 7.79 6.50
C ILE A 101 -2.58 8.82 6.07
N VAL A 102 -3.70 8.83 6.80
CA VAL A 102 -4.81 9.75 6.54
C VAL A 102 -4.50 11.11 7.16
N ASP A 103 -4.04 11.12 8.41
CA ASP A 103 -3.77 12.34 9.16
C ASP A 103 -2.67 13.18 8.52
N PRO A 104 -2.79 14.52 8.42
CA PRO A 104 -1.79 15.39 7.80
C PRO A 104 -0.59 15.63 8.74
N LEU A 105 0.15 14.56 9.03
CA LEU A 105 1.33 14.59 9.88
C LEU A 105 2.52 15.28 9.19
N PRO A 106 3.39 15.97 9.96
CA PRO A 106 4.64 16.48 9.43
C PRO A 106 5.59 15.33 9.04
N ALA A 107 6.53 15.63 8.15
CA ALA A 107 7.35 14.60 7.51
C ALA A 107 8.23 13.81 8.50
N ASP A 108 8.81 14.50 9.49
CA ASP A 108 9.60 13.93 10.57
C ASP A 108 8.80 12.95 11.43
N ALA A 109 7.56 13.31 11.78
CA ALA A 109 6.65 12.43 12.51
C ALA A 109 6.29 11.18 11.69
N VAL A 110 6.13 11.31 10.37
CA VAL A 110 5.92 10.15 9.50
C VAL A 110 7.17 9.27 9.49
N VAL A 111 8.38 9.82 9.37
CA VAL A 111 9.62 9.03 9.40
C VAL A 111 9.78 8.27 10.72
N ALA A 112 9.51 8.92 11.86
CA ALA A 112 9.51 8.26 13.16
C ALA A 112 8.49 7.11 13.21
N MET A 113 7.27 7.35 12.72
CA MET A 113 6.23 6.32 12.61
C MET A 113 6.65 5.13 11.73
N LEU A 114 7.37 5.36 10.63
CA LEU A 114 7.88 4.27 9.79
C LEU A 114 8.87 3.39 10.56
N ALA A 115 9.76 3.99 11.36
CA ALA A 115 10.70 3.26 12.22
C ALA A 115 9.97 2.47 13.33
N ASP A 116 8.89 3.02 13.89
CA ASP A 116 8.05 2.34 14.86
C ASP A 116 7.36 1.11 14.23
N GLU A 117 6.86 1.23 12.99
CA GLU A 117 6.28 0.09 12.26
C GLU A 117 7.30 -1.02 12.02
N VAL A 118 8.56 -0.68 11.69
CA VAL A 118 9.64 -1.68 11.57
C VAL A 118 9.80 -2.44 12.88
N SER A 119 9.87 -1.71 13.99
CA SER A 119 10.05 -2.27 15.33
C SER A 119 8.88 -3.15 15.79
N ALA A 120 7.68 -2.90 15.25
CA ALA A 120 6.46 -3.65 15.53
C ALA A 120 6.27 -4.91 14.66
N GLY A 121 7.25 -5.26 13.81
CA GLY A 121 7.13 -6.40 12.90
C GLY A 121 6.41 -6.05 11.59
N ALA A 122 6.89 -5.01 10.91
CA ALA A 122 6.34 -4.46 9.67
C ALA A 122 5.96 -5.53 8.62
N GLU A 123 4.68 -5.81 8.50
CA GLU A 123 4.09 -6.66 7.45
C GLU A 123 2.61 -6.31 7.30
N GLY A 124 2.05 -6.54 6.11
CA GLY A 124 0.61 -6.50 5.89
C GLY A 124 0.09 -5.13 5.44
N LEU A 125 -1.08 -4.74 5.94
CA LEU A 125 -1.74 -3.48 5.67
C LEU A 125 -2.05 -2.78 6.99
N VAL A 126 -1.63 -1.53 7.11
CA VAL A 126 -1.85 -0.69 8.30
C VAL A 126 -2.43 0.65 7.86
N ARG A 127 -3.39 1.17 8.64
CA ARG A 127 -3.94 2.50 8.45
C ARG A 127 -3.77 3.33 9.72
N HIS A 128 -3.07 4.45 9.60
CA HIS A 128 -2.96 5.47 10.63
C HIS A 128 -3.99 6.57 10.39
N HIS A 129 -4.91 6.72 11.33
CA HIS A 129 -6.01 7.67 11.25
C HIS A 129 -6.50 8.08 12.64
N ALA A 130 -6.72 9.38 12.84
CA ALA A 130 -7.10 9.97 14.11
C ALA A 130 -6.18 9.54 15.27
N GLY A 131 -4.86 9.49 15.02
CA GLY A 131 -3.85 9.09 16.00
C GLY A 131 -3.90 7.60 16.42
N ARG A 132 -4.62 6.76 15.66
CA ARG A 132 -4.69 5.32 15.91
C ARG A 132 -4.06 4.53 14.79
N ARG A 133 -3.42 3.42 15.17
CA ARG A 133 -2.99 2.36 14.27
C ARG A 133 -4.10 1.33 14.11
N GLU A 134 -4.64 1.22 12.91
CA GLU A 134 -5.74 0.32 12.58
C GLU A 134 -5.22 -0.76 11.61
N ILE A 135 -5.57 -2.03 11.86
CA ILE A 135 -5.22 -3.18 11.01
C ILE A 135 -6.50 -3.83 10.50
N PRO A 136 -6.54 -4.35 9.25
CA PRO A 136 -7.69 -5.09 8.77
C PRO A 136 -7.85 -6.37 9.58
N ASN A 137 -9.09 -6.70 9.92
CA ASN A 137 -9.44 -7.94 10.58
C ASN A 137 -10.58 -8.63 9.82
N TRP A 138 -10.57 -9.96 9.84
CA TRP A 138 -11.67 -10.76 9.33
C TRP A 138 -12.67 -11.01 10.45
N GLU A 139 -13.93 -10.66 10.20
CA GLU A 139 -15.04 -10.97 11.09
C GLU A 139 -16.03 -11.89 10.36
N GLU A 140 -16.52 -12.91 11.06
CA GLU A 140 -17.52 -13.82 10.50
C GLU A 140 -18.86 -13.11 10.33
N CYS A 141 -19.26 -12.90 9.08
CA CYS A 141 -20.58 -12.36 8.76
C CYS A 141 -21.63 -13.48 8.69
N ARG A 142 -22.74 -13.33 9.42
CA ARG A 142 -23.89 -14.23 9.29
C ARG A 142 -24.39 -14.20 7.85
N SER A 143 -24.57 -15.37 7.25
CA SER A 143 -25.14 -15.48 5.91
C SER A 143 -26.57 -14.94 5.90
N PRO A 144 -26.89 -13.92 5.09
CA PRO A 144 -28.28 -13.50 4.91
C PRO A 144 -29.06 -14.64 4.22
N PRO A 145 -30.38 -14.74 4.42
CA PRO A 145 -31.19 -15.76 3.76
C PRO A 145 -30.98 -15.69 2.24
N ARG A 146 -30.67 -16.83 1.62
CA ARG A 146 -30.41 -16.93 0.19
C ARG A 146 -31.63 -16.46 -0.60
N ARG A 147 -31.56 -15.25 -1.16
CA ARG A 147 -32.52 -14.78 -2.16
C ARG A 147 -32.14 -15.41 -3.50
N ARG A 148 -33.08 -16.08 -4.16
CA ARG A 148 -32.91 -16.45 -5.58
C ARG A 148 -32.69 -15.15 -6.36
N PHE A 149 -31.59 -15.08 -7.11
CA PHE A 149 -31.39 -14.03 -8.10
C PHE A 149 -32.55 -14.11 -9.09
N ARG A 150 -33.48 -13.14 -9.02
CA ARG A 150 -34.54 -13.02 -10.03
C ARG A 150 -33.92 -12.39 -11.26
N GLY A 151 -33.30 -13.20 -12.11
CA GLY A 151 -32.93 -12.82 -13.46
C GLY A 151 -34.21 -12.54 -14.25
N GLY A 152 -34.58 -11.27 -14.38
CA GLY A 152 -35.60 -10.83 -15.30
C GLY A 152 -35.02 -10.67 -16.70
N MET A 153 -35.01 -11.73 -17.49
CA MET A 153 -35.54 -11.79 -18.87
C MET A 153 -35.26 -13.18 -19.44
N ALA A 154 -36.30 -13.79 -20.02
CA ALA A 154 -36.20 -15.04 -20.75
C ALA A 154 -35.11 -14.94 -21.82
N ALA A 155 -34.14 -15.85 -21.77
CA ALA A 155 -33.37 -16.19 -22.96
C ALA A 155 -34.36 -16.86 -23.93
N SER A 156 -34.91 -16.08 -24.85
CA SER A 156 -35.50 -16.64 -26.06
C SER A 156 -34.35 -17.16 -26.90
N ILE A 157 -34.14 -18.47 -26.82
CA ILE A 157 -33.33 -19.22 -27.76
C ILE A 157 -34.25 -19.46 -28.95
N TRP A 158 -34.19 -18.60 -29.97
CA TRP A 158 -34.38 -18.85 -31.42
C TRP A 158 -34.01 -17.55 -32.15
#